data_AF-A0A1G6D6U9-F1
#
_entry.id   AF-A0A1G6D6U9-F1
#
_cell.length_a   1.000
_cell.length_b   1.000
_cell.length_c   1.000
_cell.angle_alpha   90.00
_cell.angle_beta   90.00
_cell.angle_gamma   90.00
#
_symmetry.space_group_name_H-M   'P 1'
#
loop_
_entity.id
_entity.type
_entity.pdbx_description
1 polymer ?
#
loop_
_entity_poly.entity_id
_entity_poly.type
_entity_poly.pdbx_seq_one_letter_code
_entity_poly.pdbx_strand_id
1 'polypeptide(L)'
;MPREKMALIKNRIKEDIRHNGLPILVIVFAWFAVTLIFHRFCPMVIVTGFPCPGCGMTRALISFITLHPIRAMQYNPSYPFWIVVLIIGAYQRYVQGKSFNSLKYPLIIVGCITIGVYVWRLTHSFPSTEPMVYTHQNVLAYIYPEYDRLILSLFR
;
A
#
# COMPACT_ATOMS: atom_id res chain seq x y z
N MET A 1 -32.58 20.13 -4.94
CA MET A 1 -32.13 18.74 -5.16
C MET A 1 -30.61 18.52 -5.15
N PRO A 2 -29.73 19.26 -5.87
CA PRO A 2 -28.27 18.98 -5.85
C PRO A 2 -27.58 19.37 -4.53
N ARG A 3 -28.03 20.46 -3.89
CA ARG A 3 -27.41 20.99 -2.65
C ARG A 3 -27.62 20.09 -1.43
N GLU A 4 -28.78 19.45 -1.29
CA GLU A 4 -29.06 18.50 -0.20
C GLU A 4 -28.22 17.23 -0.30
N LYS A 5 -28.07 16.65 -1.51
CA LYS A 5 -27.19 15.50 -1.74
C LYS A 5 -25.74 15.83 -1.39
N MET A 6 -25.27 17.02 -1.75
CA MET A 6 -23.91 17.49 -1.42
C MET A 6 -23.72 17.66 0.09
N ALA A 7 -24.73 18.21 0.80
CA ALA A 7 -24.70 18.35 2.25
C ALA A 7 -24.66 16.98 2.96
N LEU A 8 -25.43 16.00 2.48
CA LEU A 8 -25.41 14.62 2.96
C LEU A 8 -24.05 13.96 2.79
N ILE A 9 -23.41 14.10 1.61
CA ILE A 9 -22.06 13.57 1.36
C ILE A 9 -21.05 14.20 2.33
N LYS A 10 -21.06 15.52 2.50
CA LYS A 10 -20.16 16.22 3.42
C LYS A 10 -20.36 15.76 4.87
N ASN A 11 -21.61 15.59 5.31
CA ASN A 11 -21.90 15.12 6.66
C ASN A 11 -21.37 13.70 6.90
N ARG A 12 -21.56 12.79 5.94
CA ARG A 12 -21.02 11.42 6.02
C ARG A 12 -19.49 11.41 6.11
N ILE A 13 -18.81 12.21 5.29
CA ILE A 13 -17.34 12.35 5.34
C ILE A 13 -16.88 12.91 6.70
N LYS A 14 -17.55 13.96 7.18
CA LYS A 14 -17.22 14.60 8.47
C LYS A 14 -17.41 13.64 9.64
N GLU A 15 -18.47 12.82 9.59
CA GLU A 15 -18.76 11.82 10.60
C GLU A 15 -17.71 10.70 10.61
N ASP A 16 -17.34 10.18 9.44
CA ASP A 16 -16.26 9.18 9.32
C ASP A 16 -14.91 9.71 9.81
N ILE A 17 -14.55 10.97 9.49
CA ILE A 17 -13.33 11.60 9.99
C ILE A 17 -13.40 11.80 11.51
N ARG A 18 -14.53 12.22 12.06
CA ARG A 18 -14.68 12.45 13.50
C ARG A 18 -14.60 11.14 14.28
N HIS A 19 -15.23 10.09 13.78
CA HIS A 19 -15.22 8.77 14.41
C HIS A 19 -13.84 8.12 14.33
N ASN A 20 -13.16 8.24 13.18
CA ASN A 20 -11.86 7.58 12.95
C ASN A 20 -10.66 8.51 13.14
N GLY A 21 -10.86 9.72 13.68
CA GLY A 21 -9.83 10.75 13.76
C GLY A 21 -8.63 10.33 14.59
N LEU A 22 -8.86 9.66 15.73
CA LEU A 22 -7.78 9.16 16.58
C LEU A 22 -6.93 8.08 15.88
N PRO A 23 -7.51 6.99 15.31
CA PRO A 23 -6.76 6.04 14.49
C PRO A 23 -5.98 6.70 13.35
N ILE A 24 -6.60 7.63 12.62
CA ILE A 24 -5.95 8.35 11.52
C ILE A 24 -4.74 9.13 12.04
N LEU A 25 -4.90 9.86 13.15
CA LEU A 25 -3.81 10.63 13.77
C LEU A 25 -2.65 9.71 14.18
N VAL A 26 -2.95 8.58 14.83
CA VAL A 26 -1.93 7.61 15.26
C VAL A 26 -1.17 7.05 14.05
N ILE A 27 -1.87 6.68 12.96
CA ILE A 27 -1.24 6.16 11.75
C ILE A 27 -0.34 7.22 11.11
N VAL A 28 -0.82 8.47 10.97
CA VAL A 28 -0.04 9.56 10.39
C VAL A 28 1.18 9.89 11.25
N PHE A 29 1.03 9.93 12.57
CA PHE A 29 2.13 10.19 13.49
C PHE A 29 3.18 9.07 13.46
N ALA A 30 2.74 7.81 13.49
CA ALA A 30 3.64 6.66 13.37
C ALA A 30 4.39 6.66 12.03
N TRP A 31 3.69 6.95 10.92
CA TRP A 31 4.31 7.08 9.61
C TRP A 31 5.37 8.19 9.57
N PHE A 32 5.06 9.36 10.14
CA PHE A 32 5.99 10.48 10.23
C PHE A 32 7.21 10.14 11.11
N ALA A 33 6.99 9.55 12.28
CA ALA A 33 8.06 9.15 13.19
C ALA A 33 9.01 8.13 12.56
N VAL A 34 8.48 7.09 11.92
CA VAL A 34 9.28 6.07 11.23
C VAL A 34 10.09 6.69 10.08
N THR A 35 9.46 7.57 9.30
CA THR A 35 10.13 8.26 8.19
C THR A 35 11.24 9.19 8.69
N LEU A 36 11.01 9.92 9.78
CA LEU A 36 12.00 10.84 10.35
C LEU A 36 13.21 10.08 10.92
N ILE A 37 12.97 8.99 11.67
CA ILE A 37 14.03 8.25 12.36
C ILE A 37 14.85 7.40 11.39
N PHE A 38 14.19 6.67 10.48
CA PHE A 38 14.86 5.67 9.64
C PHE A 38 15.07 6.12 8.19
N HIS A 39 14.58 7.31 7.83
CA HIS A 39 14.62 7.86 6.46
C HIS A 39 13.97 6.91 5.42
N ARG A 40 13.11 6.00 5.90
CA ARG A 40 12.41 4.98 5.11
C ARG A 40 10.97 4.88 5.61
N PHE A 41 10.06 4.60 4.69
CA PHE A 41 8.62 4.64 4.96
C PHE A 41 8.02 3.30 5.41
N CYS A 42 8.76 2.19 5.29
CA CYS A 42 8.22 0.85 5.53
C CYS A 42 8.96 0.14 6.69
N PRO A 43 8.27 -0.19 7.80
CA PRO A 43 8.89 -0.92 8.91
C PRO A 43 9.33 -2.33 8.51
N MET A 44 8.64 -2.99 7.57
CA MET A 44 9.05 -4.30 7.06
C MET A 44 10.43 -4.22 6.40
N VAL A 45 10.65 -3.23 5.52
CA VAL A 45 11.95 -3.01 4.87
C VAL A 45 13.03 -2.65 5.89
N ILE A 46 12.71 -1.84 6.90
CA ILE A 46 13.65 -1.45 7.95
C ILE A 46 14.08 -2.68 8.77
N VAL A 47 13.15 -3.57 9.10
CA VAL A 47 13.45 -4.72 9.95
C VAL A 47 14.11 -5.83 9.13
N THR A 48 13.51 -6.26 8.03
CA THR A 48 13.90 -7.46 7.27
C THR A 48 14.65 -7.19 5.98
N GLY A 49 14.66 -5.95 5.48
CA GLY A 49 15.24 -5.62 4.18
C GLY A 49 14.37 -6.00 2.98
N PHE A 50 13.23 -6.68 3.19
CA PHE A 50 12.35 -7.13 2.10
C PHE A 50 11.34 -6.06 1.65
N PRO A 51 11.15 -5.88 0.34
CA PRO A 51 10.11 -4.99 -0.20
C PRO A 51 8.71 -5.55 0.12
N CYS A 52 7.80 -4.69 0.57
CA CYS A 52 6.43 -5.10 0.92
C CYS A 52 5.44 -4.89 -0.25
N PRO A 53 4.38 -5.72 -0.40
CA PRO A 53 3.39 -5.54 -1.47
C PRO A 53 2.64 -4.21 -1.36
N GLY A 54 2.43 -3.72 -0.14
CA GLY A 54 1.82 -2.40 0.12
C GLY A 54 2.70 -1.23 -0.33
N CYS A 55 4.02 -1.36 -0.21
CA CYS A 55 5.00 -0.34 -0.56
C CYS A 55 4.98 -0.04 -2.06
N GLY A 56 4.91 -1.10 -2.87
CA GLY A 56 4.71 -1.01 -4.32
C GLY A 56 3.37 -0.38 -4.67
N MET A 57 2.30 -0.69 -3.92
CA MET A 57 0.98 -0.09 -4.12
C MET A 57 0.99 1.42 -3.85
N THR A 58 1.61 1.87 -2.75
CA THR A 58 1.71 3.30 -2.43
C THR A 58 2.49 4.07 -3.50
N ARG A 59 3.62 3.53 -3.97
CA ARG A 59 4.39 4.14 -5.08
C ARG A 59 3.60 4.15 -6.40
N ALA A 60 2.82 3.11 -6.67
CA ALA A 60 1.96 3.04 -7.83
C ALA A 60 0.86 4.10 -7.78
N LEU A 61 0.18 4.25 -6.63
CA LEU A 61 -0.84 5.28 -6.43
C LEU A 61 -0.26 6.70 -6.59
N ILE A 62 0.88 6.99 -5.97
CA ILE A 62 1.56 8.30 -6.12
C ILE A 62 1.90 8.55 -7.60
N SER A 63 2.46 7.55 -8.29
CA SER A 63 2.81 7.67 -9.71
C SER A 63 1.58 7.94 -10.58
N PHE A 64 0.47 7.25 -10.30
CA PHE A 64 -0.80 7.48 -10.97
C PHE A 64 -1.34 8.90 -10.74
N ILE A 65 -1.32 9.39 -9.49
CA ILE A 65 -1.74 10.77 -9.16
C ILE A 65 -0.84 11.81 -9.83
N THR A 66 0.47 11.54 -9.95
CA THR A 66 1.42 12.40 -10.68
C THR A 66 1.32 12.26 -12.21
N LEU A 67 0.29 11.60 -12.75
CA LEU A 67 0.05 11.40 -14.19
C LEU A 67 1.11 10.54 -14.90
N HIS A 68 1.75 9.62 -14.18
CA HIS A 68 2.70 8.64 -14.72
C HIS A 68 2.16 7.20 -14.62
N PRO A 69 1.12 6.83 -15.39
CA PRO A 69 0.46 5.51 -15.26
C PRO A 69 1.36 4.34 -15.67
N ILE A 70 2.24 4.52 -16.65
CA ILE A 70 3.20 3.48 -17.07
C ILE A 70 4.15 3.15 -15.91
N ARG A 71 4.64 4.18 -15.22
CA ARG A 71 5.50 4.02 -14.04
C ARG A 71 4.75 3.37 -12.88
N ALA A 72 3.45 3.66 -12.73
CA ALA A 72 2.61 3.01 -11.73
C ALA A 72 2.50 1.49 -11.96
N MET A 73 2.37 1.03 -13.22
CA MET A 73 2.36 -0.40 -13.57
C MET A 73 3.68 -1.10 -13.23
N GLN A 74 4.81 -0.42 -13.41
CA GLN A 74 6.12 -0.95 -13.01
C GLN A 74 6.17 -1.22 -11.50
N TYR A 75 5.65 -0.27 -10.69
CA TYR A 75 5.60 -0.43 -9.24
C TYR A 75 4.65 -1.53 -8.77
N ASN A 76 3.42 -1.57 -9.29
CA ASN A 76 2.51 -2.67 -9.01
C ASN A 76 1.52 -2.88 -10.18
N PRO A 77 1.59 -4.00 -10.92
CA PRO A 77 0.67 -4.29 -12.02
C PRO A 77 -0.79 -4.37 -11.59
N SER A 78 -1.04 -4.70 -10.33
CA SER A 78 -2.40 -4.80 -9.79
C SER A 78 -3.03 -3.45 -9.42
N TYR A 79 -2.27 -2.34 -9.49
CA TYR A 79 -2.78 -1.02 -9.07
C TYR A 79 -4.10 -0.60 -9.74
N PRO A 80 -4.36 -0.86 -11.05
CA PRO A 80 -5.61 -0.41 -11.67
C PRO A 80 -6.83 -1.04 -11.01
N PHE A 81 -6.74 -2.31 -10.62
CA PHE A 81 -7.82 -3.01 -9.93
C PHE A 81 -8.11 -2.40 -8.56
N TRP A 82 -7.06 -2.02 -7.82
CA TRP A 82 -7.22 -1.32 -6.54
C TRP A 82 -7.90 0.04 -6.70
N ILE A 83 -7.52 0.81 -7.74
CA ILE A 83 -8.17 2.10 -8.03
C ILE A 83 -9.65 1.91 -8.34
N VAL A 84 -10.01 0.91 -9.15
CA VAL A 84 -11.41 0.61 -9.47
C VAL A 84 -12.20 0.26 -8.22
N VAL A 85 -11.69 -0.64 -7.38
CA VAL A 85 -12.35 -1.03 -6.11
C VAL A 85 -12.51 0.17 -5.18
N LEU A 86 -11.51 1.05 -5.10
CA LEU A 86 -11.54 2.25 -4.28
C LEU A 86 -12.59 3.26 -4.77
N ILE A 87 -12.69 3.48 -6.09
CA ILE A 87 -13.70 4.38 -6.69
C ILE A 87 -15.11 3.84 -6.44
N ILE A 88 -15.34 2.54 -6.70
CA ILE A 88 -16.65 1.92 -6.47
C ILE A 88 -17.02 2.00 -5.00
N GLY A 89 -16.07 1.76 -4.10
CA GLY A 89 -16.31 1.85 -2.67
C GLY A 89 -16.59 3.26 -2.18
N ALA A 90 -15.85 4.25 -2.65
CA ALA A 90 -16.15 5.66 -2.37
C ALA A 90 -17.56 6.03 -2.86
N TYR A 91 -17.95 5.57 -4.05
CA TYR A 91 -19.29 5.82 -4.58
C TYR A 91 -20.38 5.14 -3.74
N GLN A 92 -20.22 3.87 -3.38
CA GLN A 92 -21.19 3.13 -2.55
C GLN A 92 -21.34 3.77 -1.17
N ARG A 93 -20.22 4.11 -0.50
CA ARG A 93 -20.22 4.68 0.85
C ARG A 93 -20.75 6.11 0.88
N TYR A 94 -20.23 6.99 0.03
CA TYR A 94 -20.50 8.43 0.13
C TYR A 94 -21.75 8.83 -0.64
N VAL A 95 -21.95 8.33 -1.86
CA VAL A 95 -23.11 8.67 -2.68
C VAL A 95 -24.33 7.83 -2.28
N GLN A 96 -24.19 6.50 -2.26
CA GLN A 96 -25.33 5.61 -2.00
C GLN A 96 -25.60 5.40 -0.50
N GLY A 97 -24.63 5.65 0.38
CA GLY A 97 -24.77 5.38 1.82
C GLY A 97 -24.80 3.88 2.15
N LYS A 98 -24.36 3.02 1.22
CA LYS A 98 -24.30 1.56 1.42
C LYS A 98 -23.03 1.16 2.18
N SER A 99 -23.09 0.02 2.85
CA SER A 99 -21.91 -0.59 3.47
C SER A 99 -20.98 -1.20 2.42
N PHE A 100 -19.74 -1.48 2.82
CA PHE A 100 -18.72 -2.08 1.96
C PHE A 100 -18.91 -3.58 1.69
N ASN A 101 -20.05 -4.18 2.08
CA ASN A 101 -20.27 -5.62 1.97
C ASN A 101 -20.15 -6.14 0.53
N SER A 102 -20.60 -5.36 -0.47
CA SER A 102 -20.46 -5.67 -1.90
C SER A 102 -19.01 -5.67 -2.40
N LEU A 103 -18.08 -5.07 -1.67
CA LEU A 103 -16.66 -5.01 -2.04
C LEU A 103 -15.82 -6.12 -1.42
N LYS A 104 -16.39 -6.92 -0.52
CA LYS A 104 -15.66 -8.00 0.16
C LYS A 104 -14.98 -8.94 -0.84
N TYR A 105 -15.74 -9.46 -1.80
CA TYR A 105 -15.20 -10.38 -2.82
C TYR A 105 -14.21 -9.68 -3.78
N PRO A 106 -14.51 -8.50 -4.36
CA PRO A 106 -13.54 -7.74 -5.13
C PRO A 106 -12.22 -7.49 -4.39
N LEU A 107 -12.27 -7.08 -3.12
CA LEU A 107 -11.08 -6.83 -2.31
C LEU A 107 -10.26 -8.11 -2.10
N ILE A 108 -10.90 -9.25 -1.83
CA ILE A 108 -10.21 -10.53 -1.69
C ILE A 108 -9.55 -10.94 -3.01
N ILE A 109 -10.27 -10.85 -4.13
CA ILE A 109 -9.75 -11.21 -5.45
C ILE A 109 -8.52 -10.35 -5.80
N VAL A 110 -8.64 -9.03 -5.66
CA VAL A 110 -7.55 -8.10 -5.96
C VAL A 110 -6.38 -8.29 -4.99
N GLY A 111 -6.66 -8.58 -3.72
CA GLY A 111 -5.64 -8.97 -2.73
C GLY A 111 -4.87 -10.22 -3.14
N CYS A 112 -5.58 -11.29 -3.54
CA CYS A 112 -4.97 -12.52 -4.03
C CYS A 112 -4.13 -12.30 -5.29
N ILE A 113 -4.62 -11.50 -6.25
CA ILE A 113 -3.84 -11.12 -7.44
C ILE A 113 -2.57 -10.38 -7.03
N THR A 114 -2.67 -9.44 -6.10
CA THR A 114 -1.52 -8.66 -5.61
C THR A 114 -0.47 -9.56 -4.97
N ILE A 115 -0.90 -10.49 -4.12
CA ILE A 115 -0.03 -11.46 -3.46
C ILE A 115 0.59 -12.41 -4.49
N GLY A 116 -0.20 -12.92 -5.45
CA GLY A 116 0.30 -13.80 -6.50
C GLY A 116 1.37 -13.13 -7.37
N VAL A 117 1.12 -11.90 -7.82
CA VAL A 117 2.10 -11.09 -8.58
C VAL A 117 3.33 -10.79 -7.72
N TYR A 118 3.15 -10.49 -6.44
CA TYR A 118 4.26 -10.26 -5.52
C TYR A 118 5.15 -11.51 -5.36
N VAL A 119 4.56 -12.70 -5.12
CA VAL A 119 5.28 -13.96 -4.99
C VAL A 119 6.01 -14.31 -6.29
N TRP A 120 5.36 -14.14 -7.44
CA TRP A 120 6.00 -14.37 -8.74
C TRP A 120 7.20 -13.42 -8.97
N ARG A 121 7.06 -12.14 -8.64
CA ARG A 121 8.16 -11.16 -8.72
C ARG A 121 9.27 -11.45 -7.71
N LEU A 122 8.92 -11.97 -6.54
CA LEU A 122 9.89 -12.32 -5.51
C LEU A 122 10.76 -13.50 -5.96
N THR A 123 10.24 -14.43 -6.77
CA THR A 123 11.04 -15.56 -7.27
C THR A 123 11.84 -15.24 -8.54
N HIS A 124 11.38 -14.28 -9.37
CA HIS A 124 12.01 -14.00 -10.67
C HIS A 124 12.81 -12.69 -10.74
N SER A 125 12.53 -11.72 -9.87
CA SER A 125 13.04 -10.34 -10.02
C SER A 125 13.83 -9.84 -8.79
N PHE A 126 13.62 -10.46 -7.63
CA PHE A 126 14.44 -10.22 -6.43
C PHE A 126 15.83 -10.86 -6.62
N PRO A 127 16.93 -10.32 -6.05
CA PRO A 127 17.03 -9.21 -5.09
C PRO A 127 17.44 -7.85 -5.67
N SER A 128 17.68 -7.71 -6.98
CA SER A 128 18.43 -6.56 -7.51
C SER A 128 17.69 -5.72 -8.55
N THR A 129 16.43 -6.03 -8.87
CA THR A 129 15.68 -5.24 -9.86
C THR A 129 14.59 -4.39 -9.20
N GLU A 130 14.46 -3.13 -9.60
CA GLU A 130 13.37 -2.28 -9.10
C GLU A 130 12.00 -2.80 -9.55
N PRO A 131 10.97 -2.85 -8.67
CA PRO A 131 10.92 -2.38 -7.28
C PRO A 131 11.31 -3.43 -6.21
N MET A 132 11.76 -4.62 -6.62
CA MET A 132 12.11 -5.75 -5.75
C MET A 132 13.59 -5.75 -5.33
N VAL A 133 14.03 -4.65 -4.69
CA VAL A 133 15.42 -4.48 -4.25
C VAL A 133 15.57 -4.83 -2.76
N TYR A 134 16.50 -5.72 -2.43
CA TYR A 134 16.87 -6.02 -1.04
C TYR A 134 17.63 -4.85 -0.41
N THR A 135 17.26 -4.48 0.81
CA THR A 135 17.96 -3.43 1.57
C THR A 135 18.90 -4.03 2.59
N HIS A 136 20.22 -3.90 2.38
CA HIS A 136 21.27 -4.35 3.30
C HIS A 136 21.27 -3.64 4.66
N GLN A 137 20.86 -2.36 4.67
CA GLN A 137 20.76 -1.57 5.90
C GLN A 137 19.43 -1.87 6.62
N ASN A 138 19.30 -3.10 7.11
CA ASN A 138 18.15 -3.54 7.91
C ASN A 138 18.59 -4.00 9.30
N VAL A 139 17.65 -4.00 10.25
CA VAL A 139 17.93 -4.33 11.65
C VAL A 139 18.41 -5.77 11.81
N LEU A 140 17.85 -6.71 11.03
CA LEU A 140 18.24 -8.13 11.07
C LEU A 140 19.70 -8.33 10.64
N ALA A 141 20.14 -7.67 9.57
CA ALA A 141 21.52 -7.69 9.10
C ALA A 141 22.48 -7.02 10.08
N TYR A 142 22.03 -5.98 10.78
CA TYR A 142 22.81 -5.31 11.83
C TYR A 142 23.03 -6.23 13.05
N ILE A 143 22.01 -7.00 13.45
CA ILE A 143 22.12 -7.93 14.58
C ILE A 143 22.87 -9.21 14.17
N TYR A 144 22.60 -9.72 12.97
CA TYR A 144 23.16 -10.95 12.44
C TYR A 144 23.81 -10.69 11.07
N PRO A 145 25.12 -10.43 11.00
CA PRO A 145 25.82 -10.15 9.75
C PRO A 145 25.74 -11.28 8.71
N GLU A 146 25.50 -12.52 9.16
CA GLU A 146 25.30 -13.69 8.29
C GLU A 146 23.94 -13.71 7.59
N TYR A 147 22.96 -12.95 8.10
CA TYR A 147 21.62 -12.85 7.52
C TYR A 147 21.66 -12.36 6.07
N ASP A 148 22.46 -11.34 5.78
CA ASP A 148 22.60 -10.80 4.44
C ASP A 148 23.12 -11.85 3.44
N ARG A 149 24.11 -12.65 3.87
CA ARG A 149 24.67 -13.71 3.02
C ARG A 149 23.65 -14.83 2.82
N LEU A 150 22.90 -15.20 3.86
CA LEU A 150 21.87 -16.21 3.79
C LEU A 150 20.76 -15.81 2.81
N ILE A 151 20.21 -14.60 2.95
CA ILE A 151 19.17 -14.10 2.05
C ILE A 151 19.67 -14.02 0.62
N LEU A 152 20.86 -13.46 0.38
CA LEU A 152 21.42 -13.42 -0.97
C LEU A 152 21.65 -14.82 -1.55
N SER A 153 22.03 -15.80 -0.73
CA SER A 153 22.20 -17.19 -1.20
C SER A 153 20.89 -17.90 -1.52
N LEU A 154 19.80 -17.58 -0.83
CA LEU A 154 18.48 -18.18 -1.08
C LEU A 154 17.85 -17.71 -2.39
N PHE A 155 18.20 -16.50 -2.85
CA PHE A 155 17.57 -15.84 -4.00
C PHE A 155 18.55 -15.57 -5.15
N ARG A 156 19.67 -16.31 -5.20
CA ARG A 156 20.64 -16.27 -6.31
C ARG A 156 20.33 -17.29 -7.39
#